data_AF-A0A845A2E7-F1
#
_entry.id   AF-A0A845A2E7-F1
#
_cell.length_a   1.000
_cell.length_b   1.000
_cell.length_c   1.000
_cell.angle_alpha   90.00
_cell.angle_beta   90.00
_cell.angle_gamma   90.00
#
_symmetry.space_group_name_H-M   'P 1'
#
loop_
_entity.id
_entity.type
_entity.pdbx_description
1 polymer ?
#
loop_
_entity_poly.entity_id
_entity_poly.type
_entity_poly.pdbx_seq_one_letter_code
_entity_poly.pdbx_strand_id
1 'polypeptide(L)'
;MTMQPRQLPILAASLLLGACASSSAGDYPSLAIRDAERAAGTFAVEPYVPVYPAPATVASAEDFARQARAAHNAFLAALPAARSRVNAARGGGVGSEAWSVAQVAVATLERHRGQAMVALAELDRIYTAAGAEGQETDAVQGLRGPIETLVAEENAVIAQLLSALR
;
A
#
# COMPACT_ATOMS: atom_id res chain seq x y z
N MET A 1 -17.30 23.42 -70.00
CA MET A 1 -16.99 23.81 -68.61
C MET A 1 -15.56 24.32 -68.57
N THR A 2 -15.41 25.64 -68.64
CA THR A 2 -14.13 26.35 -68.70
C THR A 2 -13.54 26.47 -67.30
N MET A 3 -12.52 25.68 -66.97
CA MET A 3 -11.80 25.84 -65.70
C MET A 3 -11.11 27.21 -65.65
N GLN A 4 -11.34 27.96 -64.56
CA GLN A 4 -10.77 29.28 -64.35
C GLN A 4 -9.25 29.20 -64.13
N PRO A 5 -8.46 30.18 -64.61
CA PRO A 5 -7.00 30.18 -64.52
C PRO A 5 -6.44 30.21 -63.09
N ARG A 6 -7.28 30.49 -62.08
CA ARG A 6 -6.91 30.46 -60.64
C ARG A 6 -7.05 29.08 -60.00
N GLN A 7 -7.69 28.11 -60.66
CA GLN A 7 -7.86 26.73 -60.16
C GLN A 7 -6.72 25.80 -60.59
N LEU A 8 -5.96 26.17 -61.63
CA LEU A 8 -4.78 25.46 -62.11
C LEU A 8 -3.65 25.29 -61.08
N PRO A 9 -3.25 26.33 -60.31
CA PRO A 9 -2.12 26.20 -59.39
C PRO A 9 -2.45 25.34 -58.16
N ILE A 10 -3.71 25.30 -57.72
CA ILE A 10 -4.16 24.47 -56.60
C ILE A 10 -4.12 23.00 -57.00
N LEU A 11 -4.62 22.67 -58.20
CA LEU A 11 -4.57 21.31 -58.72
C LEU A 11 -3.11 20.84 -58.91
N ALA A 12 -2.26 21.69 -59.49
CA ALA A 12 -0.84 21.41 -59.65
C ALA A 12 -0.10 21.23 -58.31
N ALA A 13 -0.43 22.04 -57.29
CA ALA A 13 0.13 21.88 -55.96
C ALA A 13 -0.29 20.55 -55.32
N SER A 14 -1.56 20.14 -55.41
CA SER A 14 -2.02 18.85 -54.86
C SER A 14 -1.36 17.63 -55.50
N LEU A 15 -0.97 17.69 -56.79
CA LEU A 15 -0.22 16.59 -57.43
C LEU A 15 1.25 16.50 -56.97
N LEU A 16 1.83 17.59 -56.47
CA LEU A 16 3.23 17.62 -56.03
C LEU A 16 3.44 17.10 -54.59
N LEU A 17 2.40 17.03 -53.75
CA LEU A 17 2.51 16.48 -52.38
C LEU A 17 2.68 14.95 -52.33
N GLY A 18 2.33 14.22 -53.40
CA GLY A 18 2.51 12.75 -53.47
C GLY A 18 3.95 12.30 -53.72
N ALA A 19 4.85 13.22 -54.13
CA ALA A 19 6.21 12.89 -54.57
C ALA A 19 7.14 12.40 -53.44
N CYS A 20 6.85 12.71 -52.17
CA CYS A 20 7.66 12.22 -51.03
C CYS A 20 7.37 10.76 -50.66
N ALA A 21 6.29 10.17 -51.19
CA ALA A 21 5.93 8.76 -51.01
C ALA A 21 6.01 7.97 -52.35
N SER A 22 6.60 8.56 -53.40
CA SER A 22 6.82 7.93 -54.70
C SER A 22 7.94 6.90 -54.63
N SER A 23 7.68 5.83 -53.89
CA SER A 23 8.45 4.60 -53.94
C SER A 23 7.57 3.60 -54.68
N SER A 24 8.13 2.92 -55.68
CA SER A 24 7.40 1.91 -56.43
C SER A 24 6.90 0.84 -55.46
N ALA A 25 5.73 0.25 -55.71
CA ALA A 25 5.31 -0.95 -54.99
C ALA A 25 6.37 -2.05 -55.21
N GLY A 26 7.25 -2.26 -54.21
CA GLY A 26 8.41 -3.15 -54.31
C GLY A 26 9.75 -2.55 -53.84
N ASP A 27 9.86 -1.22 -53.70
CA ASP A 27 11.12 -0.55 -53.28
C ASP A 27 11.38 -0.60 -51.76
N TYR A 28 10.37 -0.98 -50.98
CA TYR A 28 10.51 -1.18 -49.54
C TYR A 28 10.62 -2.68 -49.22
N PRO A 29 11.54 -3.06 -48.32
CA PRO A 29 11.56 -4.43 -47.82
C PRO A 29 10.25 -4.76 -47.10
N SER A 30 9.83 -6.01 -47.18
CA SER A 30 8.65 -6.50 -46.47
C SER A 30 8.73 -6.19 -44.97
N LEU A 31 7.64 -5.67 -44.41
CA LEU A 31 7.42 -5.52 -42.96
C LEU A 31 6.85 -6.81 -42.34
N ALA A 32 6.66 -7.87 -43.11
CA ALA A 32 6.34 -9.16 -42.53
C ALA A 32 7.48 -9.60 -41.62
N ILE A 33 7.15 -10.06 -40.42
CA ILE A 33 8.10 -10.65 -39.47
C ILE A 33 8.91 -11.71 -40.22
N ARG A 34 10.24 -11.54 -40.25
CA ARG A 34 11.13 -12.49 -40.89
C ARG A 34 11.25 -13.74 -40.01
N ASP A 35 11.51 -14.90 -40.61
CA ASP A 35 11.73 -16.12 -39.82
C ASP A 35 12.91 -15.99 -38.85
N ALA A 36 13.94 -15.21 -39.21
CA ALA A 36 15.07 -14.89 -38.33
C ALA A 36 14.72 -13.96 -37.16
N GLU A 37 13.61 -13.21 -37.26
CA GLU A 37 13.09 -12.33 -36.19
C GLU A 37 12.07 -13.07 -35.31
N ARG A 38 11.66 -14.28 -35.71
CA ARG A 38 10.78 -15.13 -34.90
C ARG A 38 11.59 -15.73 -33.76
N ALA A 39 11.60 -15.05 -32.62
CA ALA A 39 12.09 -15.61 -31.38
C ALA A 39 11.20 -16.81 -30.98
N ALA A 40 11.64 -18.02 -31.27
CA ALA A 40 11.08 -19.25 -30.74
C ALA A 40 12.02 -19.77 -29.65
N GLY A 41 11.53 -19.80 -28.41
CA GLY A 41 12.26 -20.33 -27.26
C GLY A 41 11.28 -20.78 -26.20
N THR A 42 11.48 -21.99 -25.69
CA THR A 42 10.85 -22.43 -24.44
C THR A 42 11.95 -22.48 -23.39
N PHE A 43 11.74 -21.79 -22.28
CA PHE A 43 12.61 -21.96 -21.12
C PHE A 43 12.13 -23.18 -20.35
N ALA A 44 13.03 -24.10 -20.06
CA ALA A 44 12.77 -25.08 -19.03
C ALA A 44 12.69 -24.31 -17.70
N VAL A 45 11.51 -24.27 -17.09
CA VAL A 45 11.33 -23.68 -15.77
C VAL A 45 11.79 -24.71 -14.75
N GLU A 46 12.85 -24.40 -14.02
CA GLU A 46 13.25 -25.21 -12.88
C GLU A 46 12.13 -25.17 -11.82
N PRO A 47 11.78 -26.30 -11.17
CA PRO A 47 10.80 -26.30 -10.10
C PRO A 47 11.17 -25.27 -9.03
N TYR A 48 10.24 -24.36 -8.72
CA TYR A 48 10.46 -23.37 -7.67
C TYR A 48 10.70 -24.07 -6.34
N VAL A 49 11.83 -23.74 -5.71
CA VAL A 49 12.12 -24.13 -4.33
C VAL A 49 11.98 -22.88 -3.47
N PRO A 50 11.01 -22.82 -2.53
CA PRO A 50 10.84 -21.67 -1.67
C PRO A 50 12.07 -21.47 -0.78
N VAL A 51 12.57 -20.25 -0.77
CA VAL A 51 13.57 -19.81 0.20
C VAL A 51 12.81 -19.34 1.42
N TYR A 52 13.11 -19.88 2.60
CA TYR A 52 12.46 -19.46 3.84
C TYR A 52 13.34 -18.48 4.60
N PRO A 53 12.75 -17.54 5.36
CA PRO A 53 13.51 -16.72 6.30
C PRO A 53 14.25 -17.59 7.33
N ALA A 54 15.37 -17.08 7.84
CA ALA A 54 16.10 -17.77 8.89
C ALA A 54 15.21 -18.01 10.14
N PRO A 55 15.37 -19.12 10.87
CA PRO A 55 14.56 -19.41 12.06
C PRO A 55 14.58 -18.28 13.12
N ALA A 56 15.70 -17.58 13.26
CA ALA A 56 15.82 -16.43 14.16
C ALA A 56 14.95 -15.24 13.73
N THR A 57 14.78 -15.02 12.42
CA THR A 57 13.89 -13.99 11.87
C THR A 57 12.43 -14.32 12.18
N VAL A 58 12.02 -15.58 12.01
CA VAL A 58 10.67 -16.05 12.34
C VAL A 58 10.40 -15.90 13.84
N ALA A 59 11.33 -16.34 14.69
CA ALA A 59 11.23 -16.16 16.14
C ALA A 59 11.10 -14.68 16.53
N SER A 60 11.87 -13.79 15.89
CA SER A 60 11.77 -12.35 16.12
C SER A 60 10.38 -11.80 15.74
N ALA A 61 9.81 -12.24 14.62
CA ALA A 61 8.45 -11.85 14.22
C ALA A 61 7.41 -12.33 15.26
N GLU A 62 7.52 -13.56 15.75
CA GLU A 62 6.63 -14.06 16.81
C GLU A 62 6.75 -13.23 18.09
N ASP A 63 7.96 -12.81 18.46
CA ASP A 63 8.23 -11.98 19.62
C ASP A 63 7.56 -10.61 19.50
N PHE A 64 7.66 -9.94 18.35
CA PHE A 64 6.96 -8.67 18.10
C PHE A 64 5.45 -8.85 18.10
N ALA A 65 4.95 -9.94 17.51
CA ALA A 65 3.52 -10.24 17.57
C ALA A 65 3.03 -10.46 19.02
N ARG A 66 3.84 -11.09 19.89
CA ARG A 66 3.52 -11.20 21.33
C ARG A 66 3.56 -9.85 22.03
N GLN A 67 4.53 -9.00 21.72
CA GLN A 67 4.60 -7.64 22.28
C GLN A 67 3.38 -6.80 21.90
N ALA A 68 2.95 -6.85 20.63
CA ALA A 68 1.75 -6.17 20.18
C ALA A 68 0.49 -6.65 20.91
N ARG A 69 0.33 -7.97 21.05
CA ARG A 69 -0.79 -8.56 21.83
C ARG A 69 -0.76 -8.16 23.30
N ALA A 70 0.42 -8.09 23.92
CA ALA A 70 0.57 -7.64 25.29
C ALA A 70 0.18 -6.16 25.46
N ALA A 71 0.58 -5.30 24.52
CA ALA A 71 0.17 -3.90 24.48
C ALA A 71 -1.35 -3.75 24.30
N HIS A 72 -1.95 -4.55 23.41
CA HIS A 72 -3.40 -4.61 23.22
C HIS A 72 -4.14 -5.03 24.49
N ASN A 73 -3.69 -6.09 25.18
CA ASN A 73 -4.28 -6.50 26.44
C ASN A 73 -4.21 -5.40 27.51
N ALA A 74 -3.11 -4.63 27.54
CA ALA A 74 -2.97 -3.49 28.44
C ALA A 74 -3.89 -2.32 28.04
N PHE A 75 -4.10 -2.09 26.74
CA PHE A 75 -5.11 -1.16 26.23
C PHE A 75 -6.52 -1.56 26.71
N LEU A 76 -6.90 -2.83 26.53
CA LEU A 76 -8.20 -3.34 26.98
C LEU A 76 -8.38 -3.24 28.49
N ALA A 77 -7.33 -3.48 29.27
CA ALA A 77 -7.35 -3.34 30.72
C ALA A 77 -7.56 -1.87 31.17
N ALA A 78 -6.99 -0.90 30.45
CA ALA A 78 -7.15 0.52 30.74
C ALA A 78 -8.47 1.12 30.23
N LEU A 79 -9.12 0.48 29.25
CA LEU A 79 -10.30 0.99 28.56
C LEU A 79 -11.51 1.30 29.47
N PRO A 80 -11.90 0.47 30.45
CA PRO A 80 -13.02 0.78 31.34
C PRO A 80 -12.82 2.07 32.13
N ALA A 81 -11.59 2.31 32.61
CA ALA A 81 -11.26 3.52 33.35
C ALA A 81 -11.37 4.75 32.45
N ALA A 82 -10.80 4.71 31.24
CA ALA A 82 -10.91 5.79 30.27
C ALA A 82 -12.38 6.12 29.92
N ARG A 83 -13.19 5.09 29.65
CA ARG A 83 -14.65 5.26 29.40
C ARG A 83 -15.35 5.93 30.58
N SER A 84 -15.05 5.51 31.80
CA SER A 84 -15.63 6.10 33.01
C SER A 84 -15.26 7.59 33.15
N ARG A 85 -13.99 7.95 32.97
CA ARG A 85 -13.54 9.35 33.07
C ARG A 85 -14.11 10.23 31.96
N VAL A 86 -14.17 9.73 30.73
CA VAL A 86 -14.80 10.43 29.61
C VAL A 86 -16.29 10.67 29.88
N ASN A 87 -17.00 9.67 30.39
CA ASN A 87 -18.41 9.83 30.77
C ASN A 87 -18.61 10.85 31.90
N ALA A 88 -17.74 10.87 32.91
CA ALA A 88 -17.81 11.84 34.00
C ALA A 88 -17.48 13.27 33.56
N ALA A 89 -16.70 13.45 32.49
CA ALA A 89 -16.39 14.75 31.91
C ALA A 89 -17.52 15.30 31.02
N ARG A 90 -18.55 14.51 30.71
CA ARG A 90 -19.67 14.95 29.85
C ARG A 90 -20.38 16.16 30.46
N GLY A 91 -20.56 17.19 29.63
CA GLY A 91 -21.19 18.45 30.05
C GLY A 91 -20.27 19.38 30.84
N GLY A 92 -19.05 18.94 31.18
CA GLY A 92 -17.99 19.82 31.67
C GLY A 92 -17.40 20.65 30.54
N GLY A 93 -17.01 21.89 30.83
CA GLY A 93 -16.30 22.72 29.86
C GLY A 93 -14.89 22.17 29.56
N VAL A 94 -14.39 22.42 28.36
CA VAL A 94 -12.98 22.21 28.00
C VAL A 94 -12.09 22.94 29.02
N GLY A 95 -11.05 22.28 29.51
CA GLY A 95 -10.14 22.82 30.53
C GLY A 95 -10.64 22.67 31.97
N SER A 96 -11.82 22.07 32.20
CA SER A 96 -12.22 21.65 33.54
C SER A 96 -11.34 20.52 34.08
N GLU A 97 -11.37 20.32 35.40
CA GLU A 97 -10.66 19.20 36.04
C GLU A 97 -11.11 17.85 35.48
N ALA A 98 -12.43 17.64 35.33
CA ALA A 98 -12.99 16.41 34.78
C ALA A 98 -12.52 16.16 33.34
N TRP A 99 -12.46 17.20 32.51
CA TRP A 99 -11.91 17.13 31.15
C TRP A 99 -10.43 16.75 31.15
N SER A 100 -9.62 17.39 32.00
CA SER A 100 -8.17 17.13 32.10
C SER A 100 -7.89 15.68 32.53
N VAL A 101 -8.64 15.20 33.53
CA VAL A 101 -8.57 13.81 33.99
C VAL A 101 -8.97 12.82 32.90
N ALA A 102 -9.99 13.13 32.09
CA ALA A 102 -10.40 12.28 30.97
C ALA A 102 -9.34 12.23 29.86
N GLN A 103 -8.72 13.37 29.53
CA GLN A 103 -7.64 13.44 28.54
C GLN A 103 -6.43 12.60 28.97
N VAL A 104 -6.04 12.63 30.24
CA VAL A 104 -4.95 11.77 30.76
C VAL A 104 -5.31 10.28 30.63
N ALA A 105 -6.56 9.92 30.88
CA ALA A 105 -7.01 8.54 30.74
C ALA A 105 -6.99 8.08 29.26
N VAL A 106 -7.37 8.95 28.31
CA VAL A 106 -7.25 8.66 26.88
C VAL A 106 -5.78 8.58 26.44
N ALA A 107 -4.91 9.47 26.93
CA ALA A 107 -3.47 9.42 26.64
C ALA A 107 -2.82 8.11 27.12
N THR A 108 -3.35 7.51 28.19
CA THR A 108 -2.92 6.17 28.64
C THR A 108 -3.26 5.09 27.60
N LEU A 109 -4.43 5.16 26.97
CA LEU A 109 -4.80 4.28 25.86
C LEU A 109 -3.90 4.51 24.64
N GLU A 110 -3.66 5.77 24.27
CA GLU A 110 -2.79 6.14 23.14
C GLU A 110 -1.37 5.61 23.33
N ARG A 111 -0.85 5.61 24.56
CA ARG A 111 0.44 5.02 24.90
C ARG A 111 0.46 3.52 24.60
N HIS A 112 -0.55 2.77 25.04
CA HIS A 112 -0.63 1.33 24.79
C HIS A 112 -0.76 1.01 23.31
N ARG A 113 -1.63 1.73 22.59
CA ARG A 113 -1.73 1.64 21.14
C ARG A 113 -0.41 1.95 20.44
N GLY A 114 0.32 2.96 20.92
CA GLY A 114 1.65 3.31 20.42
C GLY A 114 2.66 2.16 20.55
N GLN A 115 2.61 1.42 21.66
CA GLN A 115 3.44 0.22 21.85
C GLN A 115 3.07 -0.90 20.86
N ALA A 116 1.78 -1.11 20.59
CA ALA A 116 1.33 -2.06 19.56
C ALA A 116 1.80 -1.65 18.16
N MET A 117 1.70 -0.35 17.83
CA MET A 117 2.18 0.21 16.55
C MET A 117 3.68 0.01 16.33
N VAL A 118 4.50 0.20 17.37
CA VAL A 118 5.95 -0.03 17.27
C VAL A 118 6.26 -1.49 16.93
N ALA A 119 5.57 -2.43 17.58
CA ALA A 119 5.74 -3.84 17.29
C ALA A 119 5.23 -4.22 15.88
N LEU A 120 4.11 -3.62 15.44
CA LEU A 120 3.61 -3.79 14.07
C LEU A 120 4.60 -3.27 13.03
N ALA A 121 5.22 -2.11 13.25
CA ALA A 121 6.22 -1.56 12.33
C ALA A 121 7.45 -2.48 12.18
N GLU A 122 7.79 -3.22 13.22
CA GLU A 122 8.88 -4.19 13.15
C GLU A 122 8.48 -5.48 12.41
N LEU A 123 7.23 -5.92 12.55
CA LEU A 123 6.66 -6.96 11.69
C LEU A 123 6.67 -6.53 10.21
N ASP A 124 6.31 -5.28 9.91
CA ASP A 124 6.34 -4.73 8.55
C ASP A 124 7.77 -4.70 7.98
N ARG A 125 8.77 -4.35 8.80
CA ARG A 125 10.19 -4.40 8.42
C ARG A 125 10.59 -5.83 8.04
N ILE A 126 10.26 -6.83 8.87
CA ILE A 126 10.59 -8.23 8.60
C ILE A 126 9.90 -8.72 7.32
N TYR A 127 8.59 -8.45 7.18
CA TYR A 127 7.81 -8.84 6.00
C TYR A 127 8.41 -8.26 4.71
N THR A 128 8.75 -6.98 4.73
CA THR A 128 9.30 -6.29 3.56
C THR A 128 10.71 -6.79 3.21
N ALA A 129 11.54 -7.07 4.23
CA ALA A 129 12.87 -7.63 4.02
C ALA A 129 12.81 -9.04 3.40
N ALA A 130 11.95 -9.91 3.93
CA ALA A 130 11.76 -11.26 3.38
C ALA A 130 11.29 -11.21 1.91
N GLY A 131 10.33 -10.33 1.58
CA GLY A 131 9.88 -10.13 0.21
C GLY A 131 10.99 -9.62 -0.72
N ALA A 132 11.84 -8.71 -0.26
CA ALA A 132 12.97 -8.20 -1.04
C ALA A 132 14.05 -9.26 -1.31
N GLU A 133 14.19 -10.23 -0.40
CA GLU A 133 15.10 -11.38 -0.54
C GLU A 133 14.49 -12.55 -1.33
N GLY A 134 13.24 -12.42 -1.81
CA GLY A 134 12.53 -13.50 -2.51
C GLY A 134 12.16 -14.67 -1.59
N GLN A 135 12.09 -14.42 -0.29
CA GLN A 135 11.74 -15.42 0.72
C GLN A 135 10.22 -15.56 0.86
N GLU A 136 9.80 -16.69 1.41
CA GLU A 136 8.44 -16.97 1.86
C GLU A 136 7.99 -15.94 2.91
N THR A 137 6.76 -15.41 2.79
CA THR A 137 6.25 -14.33 3.65
C THR A 137 4.92 -14.64 4.35
N ASP A 138 4.24 -15.73 4.02
CA ASP A 138 2.94 -16.11 4.56
C ASP A 138 2.98 -16.26 6.07
N ALA A 139 4.05 -16.84 6.62
CA ALA A 139 4.21 -16.97 8.07
C ALA A 139 4.23 -15.60 8.78
N VAL A 140 4.97 -14.63 8.23
CA VAL A 140 5.06 -13.27 8.79
C VAL A 140 3.77 -12.50 8.55
N GLN A 141 3.15 -12.66 7.38
CA GLN A 141 1.87 -12.04 7.05
C GLN A 141 0.73 -12.54 7.94
N GLY A 142 0.74 -13.82 8.30
CA GLY A 142 -0.20 -14.43 9.25
C GLY A 142 -0.09 -13.84 10.66
N LEU A 143 1.07 -13.29 11.03
CA LEU A 143 1.25 -12.55 12.28
C LEU A 143 0.84 -11.08 12.14
N ARG A 144 1.12 -10.46 11.00
CA ARG A 144 0.88 -9.03 10.73
C ARG A 144 -0.61 -8.67 10.67
N GLY A 145 -1.39 -9.38 9.85
CA GLY A 145 -2.81 -9.03 9.60
C GLY A 145 -3.69 -8.95 10.87
N PRO A 146 -3.58 -9.90 11.81
CA PRO A 146 -4.29 -9.80 13.09
C PRO A 146 -3.89 -8.55 13.90
N ILE A 147 -2.60 -8.19 13.94
CA ILE A 147 -2.13 -7.02 14.69
C ILE A 147 -2.61 -5.72 14.05
N GLU A 148 -2.64 -5.62 12.71
CA GLU A 148 -3.24 -4.48 12.00
C GLU A 148 -4.70 -4.27 12.40
N THR A 149 -5.45 -5.36 12.52
CA THR A 149 -6.87 -5.33 12.95
C THR A 149 -7.00 -4.77 14.37
N LEU A 150 -6.21 -5.28 15.32
CA LEU A 150 -6.22 -4.79 16.72
C LEU A 150 -5.92 -3.28 16.79
N VAL A 151 -4.89 -2.83 16.07
CA VAL A 151 -4.50 -1.42 16.00
C VAL A 151 -5.63 -0.56 15.41
N ALA A 152 -6.30 -1.03 14.36
CA ALA A 152 -7.42 -0.32 13.75
C ALA A 152 -8.59 -0.15 14.73
N GLU A 153 -8.90 -1.20 15.49
CA GLU A 153 -9.92 -1.16 16.55
C GLU A 153 -9.56 -0.17 17.67
N GLU A 154 -8.31 -0.19 18.14
CA GLU A 154 -7.81 0.74 19.16
C GLU A 154 -7.92 2.20 18.71
N ASN A 155 -7.53 2.50 17.46
CA ASN A 155 -7.68 3.82 16.86
C ASN A 155 -9.15 4.28 16.85
N ALA A 156 -10.07 3.41 16.44
CA ALA A 156 -11.49 3.72 16.39
C ALA A 156 -12.05 4.04 17.79
N VAL A 157 -11.65 3.27 18.80
CA VAL A 157 -12.05 3.49 20.20
C VAL A 157 -11.51 4.82 20.74
N ILE A 158 -10.22 5.12 20.52
CA ILE A 158 -9.64 6.41 20.94
C ILE A 158 -10.36 7.58 20.26
N ALA A 159 -10.60 7.50 18.95
CA ALA A 159 -11.31 8.54 18.21
C ALA A 159 -12.73 8.78 18.75
N GLN A 160 -13.44 7.70 19.07
CA GLN A 160 -14.77 7.78 19.69
C GLN A 160 -14.71 8.49 21.05
N LEU A 161 -13.75 8.14 21.91
CA LEU A 161 -13.60 8.76 23.23
C LEU A 161 -13.25 10.25 23.12
N LEU A 162 -12.32 10.61 22.24
CA LEU A 162 -11.94 12.01 22.00
C LEU A 162 -13.10 12.83 21.44
N SER A 163 -13.94 12.26 20.56
CA SER A 163 -15.13 12.95 20.06
C SER A 163 -16.15 13.27 21.15
N ALA A 164 -16.20 12.47 22.22
CA ALA A 164 -17.10 12.69 23.35
C ALA A 164 -16.60 13.75 24.35
N LEU A 165 -15.34 14.21 24.20
CA LEU A 165 -14.70 15.25 25.02
C LEU A 165 -14.64 16.63 24.34
N ARG A 166 -15.13 16.73 23.10
CA ARG A 166 -15.30 18.00 22.38
C ARG A 166 -16.62 18.66 22.77
#